data_AF-A0ABC8S2G6-F1
#
_entry.id   AF-A0ABC8S2G6-F1
#
_cell.length_a   1.000
_cell.length_b   1.000
_cell.length_c   1.000
_cell.angle_alpha   90.00
_cell.angle_beta   90.00
_cell.angle_gamma   90.00
#
_symmetry.space_group_name_H-M   'P 1'
#
loop_
_entity.id
_entity.type
_entity.pdbx_description
1 polymer ?
#
loop_
_entity_poly.entity_id
_entity_poly.type
_entity_poly.pdbx_seq_one_letter_code
_entity_poly.pdbx_strand_id
1 'polypeptide(L)'
;MAKPLADFGSNRAAVQATNDDASASKLSCIKKGYMKDDYIHLFVRRPVRRSPIINRGYFARWAALRKLLLQFLDCEIHSDEENHTKKQILSLGAGFDTTYFQLQDEGRAPYLYVELDFKEVTSKKAALIETNGQLRDKVGETASISLEKGEVLGDQYKLLPVDLRNIQKLDDIIELSNLDPSLPTFIIAECVLIYLDPDSSCAIVGWASKTFSTAIFFLYEQVVQLSKLQIHNFIFAFLSHCPLVAYFLAFYFGDPSFFGFYFGIHQIHPDDAFGQQMIRNLESRGCGLLSIYATPTLLAKEKLFLDQGWQRAVAWDMLRVYSDFIEAKERRRIERLELFDEFEEWYMMQEHYCVTYAINDAMGVFKNFGFPDDTSSTSSQ
;
A
#
# COMPACT_ATOMS: atom_id res chain seq x y z
N MET A 1 -32.41 13.08 -28.95
CA MET A 1 -30.97 13.23 -28.70
C MET A 1 -30.71 12.86 -27.25
N ALA A 2 -30.19 11.66 -27.01
CA ALA A 2 -29.79 11.24 -25.68
C ALA A 2 -28.60 12.11 -25.22
N LYS A 3 -28.65 12.61 -23.99
CA LYS A 3 -27.49 13.23 -23.34
C LYS A 3 -26.34 12.19 -23.33
N PRO A 4 -25.09 12.60 -23.57
CA PRO A 4 -23.95 11.73 -23.31
C PRO A 4 -24.01 11.28 -21.85
N LEU A 5 -23.84 9.97 -21.61
CA LEU A 5 -23.56 9.43 -20.28
C LEU A 5 -22.41 10.25 -19.70
N ALA A 6 -22.64 10.88 -18.55
CA ALA A 6 -21.58 11.53 -17.81
C ALA A 6 -20.50 10.48 -17.53
N ASP A 7 -19.25 10.84 -17.78
CA ASP A 7 -18.08 10.04 -17.46
C ASP A 7 -18.12 9.74 -15.95
N PHE A 8 -18.56 8.54 -15.57
CA PHE A 8 -18.58 8.04 -14.18
C PHE A 8 -17.14 7.68 -13.72
N GLY A 9 -16.14 8.38 -14.25
CA GLY A 9 -14.73 8.22 -13.93
C GLY A 9 -14.32 9.09 -12.74
N SER A 10 -13.40 8.56 -11.93
CA SER A 10 -12.71 9.33 -10.89
C SER A 10 -12.07 10.59 -11.51
N ASN A 11 -12.32 11.76 -10.93
CA ASN A 11 -11.80 13.01 -11.45
C ASN A 11 -10.28 13.04 -11.25
N ARG A 12 -9.51 13.14 -12.34
CA ARG A 12 -8.03 13.14 -12.31
C ARG A 12 -7.48 14.18 -11.32
N ALA A 13 -8.05 15.37 -11.26
CA ALA A 13 -7.60 16.41 -10.33
C ALA A 13 -7.90 16.03 -8.86
N ALA A 14 -9.01 15.33 -8.61
CA ALA A 14 -9.35 14.84 -7.28
C ALA A 14 -8.42 13.69 -6.85
N VAL A 15 -8.07 12.77 -7.77
CA VAL A 15 -7.05 11.74 -7.52
C VAL A 15 -5.70 12.39 -7.24
N GLN A 16 -5.28 13.38 -8.02
CA GLN A 16 -4.03 14.10 -7.75
C GLN A 16 -4.04 14.84 -6.41
N ALA A 17 -5.20 15.29 -5.92
CA ALA A 17 -5.32 15.95 -4.63
C ALA A 17 -5.14 14.99 -3.43
N THR A 18 -5.29 13.67 -3.62
CA THR A 18 -5.03 12.70 -2.53
C THR A 18 -3.56 12.66 -2.14
N ASN A 19 -2.64 12.97 -3.07
CA ASN A 19 -1.22 13.15 -2.78
C ASN A 19 -0.97 14.22 -1.71
N ASP A 20 -1.63 15.38 -1.82
CA ASP A 20 -1.45 16.48 -0.88
C ASP A 20 -2.02 16.10 0.51
N ASP A 21 -3.14 15.38 0.55
CA ASP A 21 -3.74 14.89 1.80
C ASP A 21 -2.87 13.83 2.50
N ALA A 22 -2.30 12.91 1.71
CA ALA A 22 -1.36 11.90 2.20
C ALA A 22 -0.08 12.53 2.74
N SER A 23 0.50 13.48 2.01
CA SER A 23 1.70 14.21 2.43
C SER A 23 1.46 15.00 3.72
N ALA A 24 0.31 15.66 3.86
CA ALA A 24 -0.06 16.37 5.08
C ALA A 24 -0.25 15.43 6.28
N SER A 25 -0.83 14.25 6.05
CA SER A 25 -1.02 13.22 7.09
C SER A 25 0.32 12.59 7.51
N LYS A 26 1.23 12.32 6.56
CA LYS A 26 2.62 11.93 6.85
C LYS A 26 3.32 13.01 7.71
N LEU A 27 3.22 14.29 7.35
CA LEU A 27 3.79 15.37 8.18
C LEU A 27 3.19 15.45 9.60
N SER A 28 1.89 15.20 9.76
CA SER A 28 1.25 15.13 11.09
C SER A 28 1.90 14.06 11.97
N CYS A 29 2.11 12.86 11.42
CA CYS A 29 2.74 11.73 12.12
C CYS A 29 4.15 12.08 12.61
N ILE A 30 4.97 12.69 11.75
CA ILE A 30 6.36 13.06 12.07
C ILE A 30 6.40 14.11 13.17
N LYS A 31 5.55 15.15 13.09
CA LYS A 31 5.48 16.19 14.13
C LYS A 31 5.07 15.65 15.50
N LYS A 32 4.41 14.50 15.53
CA LYS A 32 4.02 13.79 16.75
C LYS A 32 5.02 12.70 17.16
N GLY A 33 6.09 12.50 16.39
CA GLY A 33 7.16 11.55 16.71
C GLY A 33 6.87 10.10 16.32
N TYR A 34 5.86 9.84 15.48
CA TYR A 34 5.54 8.48 15.05
C TYR A 34 6.62 7.89 14.15
N MET A 35 7.09 8.68 13.19
CA MET A 35 8.12 8.29 12.22
C MET A 35 9.16 9.39 12.06
N LYS A 36 10.33 9.01 11.55
CA LYS A 36 11.40 9.93 11.18
C LYS A 36 11.40 10.11 9.68
N ASP A 37 11.27 11.35 9.24
CA ASP A 37 11.40 11.75 7.84
C ASP A 37 11.68 13.25 7.84
N ASP A 38 12.90 13.59 7.43
CA ASP A 38 13.42 14.95 7.45
C ASP A 38 13.07 15.72 6.15
N TYR A 39 12.28 15.15 5.24
CA TYR A 39 12.03 15.67 3.89
C TYR A 39 10.57 16.03 3.62
N ILE A 40 9.58 15.29 4.13
CA ILE A 40 8.17 15.50 3.72
C ILE A 40 7.66 16.92 4.01
N HIS A 41 8.24 17.58 5.01
CA HIS A 41 7.90 18.95 5.36
C HIS A 41 8.18 19.96 4.22
N LEU A 42 9.09 19.62 3.30
CA LEU A 42 9.42 20.41 2.11
C LEU A 42 8.33 20.33 1.02
N PHE A 43 7.51 19.28 1.06
CA PHE A 43 6.44 19.03 0.08
C PHE A 43 5.07 19.51 0.56
N VAL A 44 4.91 19.83 1.85
CA VAL A 44 3.63 20.22 2.44
C VAL A 44 3.54 21.72 2.63
N ARG A 45 2.70 22.38 1.83
CA ARG A 45 2.47 23.83 1.91
C ARG A 45 1.79 24.27 3.21
N ARG A 46 0.80 23.49 3.67
CA ARG A 46 -0.01 23.80 4.85
C ARG A 46 -0.07 22.58 5.77
N PRO A 47 0.68 22.58 6.87
CA PRO A 47 0.62 21.48 7.84
C PRO A 47 -0.77 21.37 8.44
N VAL A 48 -1.30 20.15 8.48
CA VAL A 48 -2.60 19.82 9.10
C VAL A 48 -2.34 18.86 10.26
N ARG A 49 -3.02 19.07 11.40
CA ARG A 49 -3.02 18.09 12.49
C ARG A 49 -4.07 17.01 12.20
N ARG A 50 -3.70 15.75 12.38
CA ARG A 50 -4.62 14.61 12.31
C ARG A 50 -4.91 14.05 13.70
N SER A 51 -6.03 13.34 13.82
CA SER A 51 -6.38 12.60 15.03
C SER A 51 -5.38 11.46 15.31
N PRO A 52 -5.27 11.01 16.57
CA PRO A 52 -4.42 9.89 16.94
C PRO A 52 -4.66 8.62 16.10
N ILE A 53 -5.92 8.28 15.78
CA ILE A 53 -6.27 7.13 14.93
C ILE A 53 -5.62 7.22 13.54
N ILE A 54 -5.68 8.39 12.91
CA ILE A 54 -5.07 8.62 11.60
C ILE A 54 -3.54 8.60 11.69
N ASN A 55 -2.94 9.20 12.73
CA ASN A 55 -1.48 9.17 12.90
C ASN A 55 -0.96 7.74 13.08
N ARG A 56 -1.65 6.93 13.92
CA ARG A 56 -1.33 5.50 14.11
C ARG A 56 -1.46 4.70 12.83
N GLY A 57 -2.51 4.96 12.03
CA GLY A 57 -2.73 4.25 10.76
C GLY A 57 -1.64 4.55 9.73
N TYR A 58 -1.27 5.82 9.57
CA TYR A 58 -0.17 6.23 8.68
C TYR A 58 1.19 5.70 9.16
N PHE A 59 1.41 5.61 10.48
CA PHE A 59 2.58 4.92 11.01
C PHE A 59 2.59 3.44 10.62
N ALA A 60 1.47 2.72 10.80
CA ALA A 60 1.37 1.31 10.46
C ALA A 60 1.66 1.08 8.96
N ARG A 61 1.06 1.91 8.09
CA ARG A 61 1.32 1.97 6.65
C ARG A 61 2.81 2.13 6.33
N TRP A 62 3.45 3.16 6.90
CA TRP A 62 4.88 3.42 6.70
C TRP A 62 5.77 2.29 7.24
N ALA A 63 5.46 1.76 8.43
CA ALA A 63 6.24 0.71 9.07
C ALA A 63 6.19 -0.61 8.27
N ALA A 64 5.04 -0.94 7.69
CA ALA A 64 4.87 -2.11 6.84
C ALA A 64 5.72 -2.02 5.56
N LEU A 65 5.62 -0.90 4.84
CA LEU A 65 6.45 -0.63 3.66
C LEU A 65 7.93 -0.70 4.03
N ARG A 66 8.35 0.01 5.08
CA ARG A 66 9.76 0.05 5.52
C ARG A 66 10.27 -1.33 5.88
N LYS A 67 9.51 -2.14 6.61
CA LYS A 67 9.94 -3.49 6.98
C LYS A 67 10.23 -4.36 5.75
N LEU A 68 9.29 -4.42 4.81
CA LEU A 68 9.42 -5.23 3.60
C LEU A 68 10.50 -4.68 2.66
N LEU A 69 10.60 -3.36 2.55
CA LEU A 69 11.62 -2.71 1.73
C LEU A 69 13.03 -2.98 2.27
N LEU A 70 13.25 -2.82 3.57
CA LEU A 70 14.56 -3.08 4.18
C LEU A 70 14.92 -4.57 4.11
N GLN A 71 13.95 -5.47 4.27
CA GLN A 71 14.16 -6.90 4.04
C GLN A 71 14.67 -7.18 2.62
N PHE A 72 14.09 -6.53 1.60
CA PHE A 72 14.54 -6.65 0.21
C PHE A 72 15.97 -6.11 0.04
N LEU A 73 16.26 -4.95 0.61
CA LEU A 73 17.60 -4.34 0.55
C LEU A 73 18.66 -5.17 1.28
N ASP A 74 18.28 -5.90 2.32
CA ASP A 74 19.18 -6.77 3.11
C ASP A 74 19.33 -8.19 2.55
N CYS A 75 18.48 -8.63 1.62
CA CYS A 75 18.63 -9.95 1.00
C CYS A 75 20.00 -10.11 0.33
N GLU A 76 20.84 -11.00 0.83
CA GLU A 76 22.09 -11.36 0.17
C GLU A 76 21.81 -12.20 -1.07
N ILE A 77 22.52 -11.88 -2.15
CA ILE A 77 22.47 -12.64 -3.38
C ILE A 77 23.81 -13.33 -3.49
N HIS A 78 23.81 -14.66 -3.35
CA HIS A 78 25.01 -15.47 -3.49
C HIS A 78 25.40 -15.53 -4.98
N SER A 79 26.04 -14.48 -5.47
CA SER A 79 26.83 -14.53 -6.71
C SER A 79 28.29 -14.80 -6.37
N ASP A 80 28.96 -15.64 -7.17
CA ASP A 80 30.38 -16.01 -7.01
C ASP A 80 31.36 -14.82 -7.18
N GLU A 81 30.86 -13.61 -7.43
CA GLU A 81 31.64 -12.38 -7.51
C GLU A 81 31.38 -11.50 -6.27
N GLU A 82 32.45 -10.95 -5.68
CA GLU A 82 32.46 -10.09 -4.47
C GLU A 82 31.66 -8.76 -4.61
N ASN A 83 30.92 -8.56 -5.70
CA ASN A 83 30.10 -7.38 -5.92
C ASN A 83 28.72 -7.57 -5.29
N HIS A 84 28.39 -6.71 -4.33
CA HIS A 84 27.02 -6.56 -3.83
C HIS A 84 26.08 -6.39 -5.03
N THR A 85 25.12 -7.31 -5.19
CA THR A 85 24.23 -7.29 -6.35
C THR A 85 23.42 -6.01 -6.37
N LYS A 86 23.41 -5.35 -7.54
CA LYS A 86 22.63 -4.13 -7.79
C LYS A 86 21.13 -4.43 -7.63
N LYS A 87 20.44 -3.61 -6.85
CA LYS A 87 18.98 -3.70 -6.63
C LYS A 87 18.30 -2.44 -7.11
N GLN A 88 17.09 -2.57 -7.63
CA GLN A 88 16.32 -1.45 -8.17
C GLN A 88 15.00 -1.28 -7.43
N ILE A 89 14.50 -0.05 -7.36
CA ILE A 89 13.18 0.27 -6.83
C ILE A 89 12.39 1.01 -7.90
N LEU A 90 11.15 0.59 -8.12
CA LEU A 90 10.20 1.23 -9.02
C LEU A 90 8.94 1.63 -8.23
N SER A 91 8.75 2.92 -7.99
CA SER A 91 7.59 3.46 -7.29
C SER A 91 6.55 3.97 -8.28
N LEU A 92 5.43 3.25 -8.40
CA LEU A 92 4.28 3.61 -9.20
C LEU A 92 3.40 4.57 -8.40
N GLY A 93 2.99 5.69 -8.99
CA GLY A 93 2.16 6.69 -8.30
C GLY A 93 2.86 7.25 -7.05
N ALA A 94 4.13 7.62 -7.19
CA ALA A 94 5.00 7.95 -6.06
C ALA A 94 4.55 9.19 -5.27
N GLY A 95 3.77 10.09 -5.87
CA GLY A 95 3.39 11.34 -5.24
C GLY A 95 4.62 12.12 -4.74
N PHE A 96 4.50 12.71 -3.56
CA PHE A 96 5.60 13.33 -2.82
C PHE A 96 6.24 12.38 -1.80
N ASP A 97 6.28 11.09 -2.10
CA ASP A 97 7.03 10.14 -1.27
C ASP A 97 8.51 10.54 -1.15
N THR A 98 9.08 10.30 0.01
CA THR A 98 10.42 10.76 0.40
C THR A 98 11.37 9.60 0.68
N THR A 99 10.97 8.36 0.41
CA THR A 99 11.70 7.15 0.78
C THR A 99 13.12 7.13 0.20
N TYR A 100 13.30 7.56 -1.06
CA TYR A 100 14.64 7.67 -1.66
C TYR A 100 15.58 8.58 -0.84
N PHE A 101 15.12 9.76 -0.46
CA PHE A 101 15.92 10.72 0.30
C PHE A 101 16.28 10.19 1.69
N GLN A 102 15.34 9.51 2.35
CA GLN A 102 15.57 8.82 3.62
C GLN A 102 16.63 7.71 3.47
N LEU A 103 16.52 6.87 2.43
CA LEU A 103 17.49 5.81 2.17
C LEU A 103 18.89 6.34 1.86
N GLN A 104 19.00 7.48 1.19
CA GLN A 104 20.28 8.16 0.96
C GLN A 104 20.95 8.56 2.28
N ASP A 105 20.21 9.17 3.22
CA ASP A 105 20.75 9.50 4.56
C ASP A 105 21.12 8.27 5.38
N GLU A 106 20.41 7.18 5.19
CA GLU A 106 20.65 5.91 5.89
C GLU A 106 21.84 5.14 5.30
N GLY A 107 22.40 5.56 4.16
CA GLY A 107 23.45 4.83 3.45
C GLY A 107 22.94 3.53 2.82
N ARG A 108 21.64 3.46 2.52
CA ARG A 108 20.93 2.26 2.03
C ARG A 108 20.21 2.49 0.69
N ALA A 109 20.56 3.55 -0.02
CA ALA A 109 19.98 3.84 -1.33
C ALA A 109 20.25 2.67 -2.31
N PRO A 110 19.27 2.26 -3.12
CA PRO A 110 19.45 1.21 -4.11
C PRO A 110 20.40 1.66 -5.22
N TYR A 111 20.75 0.73 -6.12
CA TYR A 111 21.49 1.06 -7.33
C TYR A 111 20.71 2.04 -8.22
N LEU A 112 19.39 1.85 -8.32
CA LEU A 112 18.49 2.74 -9.06
C LEU A 112 17.13 2.86 -8.35
N TYR A 113 16.62 4.07 -8.23
CA TYR A 113 15.29 4.39 -7.72
C TYR A 113 14.51 5.19 -8.77
N VAL A 114 13.41 4.64 -9.26
CA VAL A 114 12.57 5.25 -10.29
C VAL A 114 11.20 5.56 -9.71
N GLU A 115 10.76 6.80 -9.85
CA GLU A 115 9.43 7.26 -9.47
C GLU A 115 8.62 7.67 -10.67
N LEU A 116 7.38 7.18 -10.72
CA LEU A 116 6.42 7.42 -11.78
C LEU A 116 5.16 8.08 -11.21
N ASP A 117 4.70 9.15 -11.84
CA ASP A 117 3.41 9.76 -11.52
C ASP A 117 2.88 10.59 -12.71
N PHE A 118 1.69 11.16 -12.59
CA PHE A 118 1.18 12.13 -13.54
C PHE A 118 2.11 13.34 -13.63
N LYS A 119 2.21 13.90 -14.85
CA LYS A 119 3.06 15.07 -15.14
C LYS A 119 2.81 16.23 -14.18
N GLU A 120 1.57 16.50 -13.79
CA GLU A 120 1.25 17.59 -12.87
C GLU A 120 1.85 17.38 -11.47
N VAL A 121 2.01 16.14 -11.04
CA VAL A 121 2.62 15.76 -9.76
C VAL A 121 4.14 15.78 -9.88
N THR A 122 4.69 15.16 -10.93
CA THR A 122 6.14 15.11 -11.13
C THR A 122 6.73 16.49 -11.41
N SER A 123 6.05 17.38 -12.15
CA SER A 123 6.49 18.77 -12.35
C SER A 123 6.56 19.54 -11.03
N LYS A 124 5.59 19.35 -10.11
CA LYS A 124 5.65 19.97 -8.77
C LYS A 124 6.81 19.44 -7.94
N LYS A 125 7.03 18.12 -7.98
CA LYS A 125 8.13 17.47 -7.25
C LYS A 125 9.49 17.90 -7.80
N ALA A 126 9.66 17.92 -9.12
CA ALA A 126 10.86 18.40 -9.80
C ALA A 126 11.18 19.87 -9.45
N ALA A 127 10.18 20.75 -9.42
CA ALA A 127 10.36 22.15 -9.01
C ALA A 127 10.84 22.28 -7.55
N LEU A 128 10.32 21.45 -6.65
CA LEU A 128 10.77 21.41 -5.26
C LEU A 128 12.19 20.85 -5.12
N ILE A 129 12.53 19.81 -5.89
CA ILE A 129 13.89 19.25 -5.93
C ILE A 129 14.89 20.29 -6.47
N GLU A 130 14.53 21.04 -7.52
CA GLU A 130 15.41 22.06 -8.11
C GLU A 130 15.66 23.24 -7.15
N THR A 131 14.62 23.69 -6.45
CA THR A 131 14.67 24.90 -5.62
C THR A 131 15.14 24.66 -4.19
N ASN A 132 15.21 23.40 -3.74
CA ASN A 132 15.61 23.05 -2.38
C ASN A 132 16.94 22.28 -2.38
N GLY A 133 17.99 22.88 -1.81
CA GLY A 133 19.31 22.26 -1.71
C GLY A 133 19.31 20.88 -1.04
N GLN A 134 18.52 20.69 0.03
CA GLN A 134 18.47 19.41 0.75
C GLN A 134 17.97 18.26 -0.14
N LEU A 135 17.09 18.54 -1.11
CA LEU A 135 16.62 17.56 -2.08
C LEU A 135 17.58 17.46 -3.27
N ARG A 136 18.07 18.61 -3.76
CA ARG A 136 18.96 18.69 -4.93
C ARG A 136 20.25 17.91 -4.72
N ASP A 137 20.83 18.02 -3.53
CA ASP A 137 22.10 17.39 -3.17
C ASP A 137 21.97 15.85 -3.18
N LYS A 138 20.77 15.31 -2.95
CA LYS A 138 20.49 13.86 -2.88
C LYS A 138 20.25 13.20 -4.23
N VAL A 139 19.85 13.96 -5.24
CA VAL A 139 19.65 13.42 -6.61
C VAL A 139 20.93 13.44 -7.44
N GLY A 140 21.99 14.06 -6.93
CA GLY A 140 23.32 14.14 -7.55
C GLY A 140 23.56 15.45 -8.31
N GLU A 141 24.76 16.01 -8.20
CA GLU A 141 25.12 17.31 -8.81
C GLU A 141 24.93 17.32 -10.34
N THR A 142 25.18 16.18 -11.00
CA THR A 142 25.05 15.98 -12.44
C THR A 142 23.62 15.74 -12.91
N ALA A 143 22.65 15.63 -12.01
CA ALA A 143 21.29 15.30 -12.39
C ALA A 143 20.67 16.39 -13.27
N SER A 144 20.05 15.97 -14.37
CA SER A 144 19.31 16.85 -15.27
C SER A 144 17.88 17.01 -14.77
N ILE A 145 17.43 18.25 -14.57
CA ILE A 145 16.06 18.55 -14.14
C ILE A 145 15.37 19.32 -15.26
N SER A 146 14.22 18.81 -15.72
CA SER A 146 13.39 19.48 -16.71
C SER A 146 12.01 19.76 -16.12
N LEU A 147 11.76 21.02 -15.74
CA LEU A 147 10.46 21.44 -15.21
C LEU A 147 9.33 21.33 -16.24
N GLU A 148 9.64 21.66 -17.50
CA GLU A 148 8.68 21.60 -18.61
C GLU A 148 8.20 20.17 -18.84
N LYS A 149 9.12 19.20 -18.79
CA LYS A 149 8.77 17.79 -18.93
C LYS A 149 8.24 17.19 -17.62
N GLY A 150 8.66 17.72 -16.47
CA GLY A 150 8.37 17.15 -15.15
C GLY A 150 9.27 15.96 -14.86
N GLU A 151 10.56 16.08 -15.22
CA GLU A 151 11.54 15.00 -15.16
C GLU A 151 12.73 15.38 -14.26
N VAL A 152 13.26 14.40 -13.53
CA VAL A 152 14.56 14.47 -12.86
C VAL A 152 15.35 13.22 -13.25
N LEU A 153 16.54 13.41 -13.82
CA LEU A 153 17.39 12.33 -14.30
C LEU A 153 18.77 12.44 -13.62
N GLY A 154 18.91 11.83 -12.45
CA GLY A 154 20.19 11.61 -11.76
C GLY A 154 20.72 10.21 -11.98
N ASP A 155 21.92 9.91 -11.50
CA ASP A 155 22.55 8.59 -11.72
C ASP A 155 21.79 7.46 -11.00
N GLN A 156 21.40 7.70 -9.74
CA GLN A 156 20.69 6.73 -8.90
C GLN A 156 19.19 7.03 -8.75
N TYR A 157 18.72 8.21 -9.15
CA TYR A 157 17.33 8.64 -8.98
C TYR A 157 16.73 9.16 -10.28
N LYS A 158 15.56 8.63 -10.64
CA LYS A 158 14.78 9.04 -11.81
C LYS A 158 13.37 9.41 -11.35
N LEU A 159 12.88 10.56 -11.78
CA LEU A 159 11.47 10.96 -11.67
C LEU A 159 10.95 11.18 -13.08
N LEU A 160 9.92 10.43 -13.48
CA LEU A 160 9.43 10.43 -14.85
C LEU A 160 7.89 10.57 -14.89
N PRO A 161 7.35 11.43 -15.78
CA PRO A 161 5.91 11.60 -15.96
C PRO A 161 5.33 10.47 -16.79
N VAL A 162 4.32 9.76 -16.27
CA VAL A 162 3.59 8.74 -17.05
C VAL A 162 2.17 8.56 -16.51
N ASP A 163 1.24 8.31 -17.43
CA ASP A 163 -0.08 7.80 -17.07
C ASP A 163 0.02 6.28 -16.99
N LEU A 164 -0.03 5.71 -15.79
CA LEU A 164 0.16 4.28 -15.54
C LEU A 164 -0.81 3.38 -16.33
N ARG A 165 -1.94 3.92 -16.79
CA ARG A 165 -2.91 3.19 -17.64
C ARG A 165 -2.39 2.93 -19.05
N ASN A 166 -1.35 3.65 -19.48
CA ASN A 166 -0.71 3.45 -20.77
C ASN A 166 0.48 2.49 -20.62
N ILE A 167 0.20 1.19 -20.73
CA ILE A 167 1.21 0.13 -20.55
C ILE A 167 2.35 0.24 -21.56
N GLN A 168 2.07 0.63 -22.81
CA GLN A 168 3.13 0.79 -23.82
C GLN A 168 4.17 1.84 -23.39
N LYS A 169 3.73 2.93 -22.75
CA LYS A 169 4.65 3.93 -22.21
C LYS A 169 5.45 3.42 -21.02
N LEU A 170 4.99 2.41 -20.28
CA LEU A 170 5.78 1.82 -19.21
C LEU A 170 6.99 1.06 -19.76
N ASP A 171 6.89 0.50 -20.97
CA ASP A 171 8.04 -0.10 -21.67
C ASP A 171 9.08 0.96 -22.05
N ASP A 172 8.64 2.11 -22.58
CA ASP A 172 9.52 3.25 -22.88
C ASP A 172 10.27 3.75 -21.63
N ILE A 173 9.62 3.69 -20.46
CA ILE A 173 10.22 4.09 -19.17
C ILE A 173 11.39 3.19 -18.78
N ILE A 174 11.38 1.90 -19.14
CA ILE A 174 12.50 0.99 -18.84
C ILE A 174 13.78 1.52 -19.49
N GLU A 175 13.70 1.87 -20.78
CA GLU A 175 14.82 2.43 -21.53
C GLU A 175 15.21 3.82 -21.01
N LEU A 176 14.23 4.72 -20.81
CA LEU A 176 14.50 6.10 -20.36
C LEU A 176 15.13 6.19 -18.97
N SER A 177 14.80 5.25 -18.08
CA SER A 177 15.30 5.22 -16.71
C SER A 177 16.58 4.38 -16.54
N ASN A 178 16.95 3.60 -17.54
CA ASN A 178 17.96 2.52 -17.44
C ASN A 178 17.59 1.47 -16.38
N LEU A 179 16.30 1.16 -16.22
CA LEU A 179 15.88 -0.02 -15.46
C LEU A 179 16.37 -1.27 -16.18
N ASP A 180 16.88 -2.24 -15.41
CA ASP A 180 17.39 -3.49 -15.95
C ASP A 180 16.46 -4.61 -15.47
N PRO A 181 15.61 -5.16 -16.36
CA PRO A 181 14.64 -6.19 -15.97
C PRO A 181 15.27 -7.49 -15.46
N SER A 182 16.58 -7.68 -15.63
CA SER A 182 17.33 -8.81 -15.06
C SER A 182 17.73 -8.61 -13.60
N LEU A 183 17.72 -7.38 -13.09
CA LEU A 183 18.08 -7.07 -11.71
C LEU A 183 16.89 -7.27 -10.74
N PRO A 184 17.17 -7.66 -9.48
CA PRO A 184 16.16 -7.69 -8.43
C PRO A 184 15.48 -6.33 -8.29
N THR A 185 14.15 -6.31 -8.41
CA THR A 185 13.37 -5.06 -8.42
C THR A 185 12.26 -5.07 -7.36
N PHE A 186 12.21 -4.02 -6.54
CA PHE A 186 11.11 -3.79 -5.59
C PHE A 186 10.15 -2.76 -6.17
N ILE A 187 8.92 -3.17 -6.43
CA ILE A 187 7.88 -2.35 -7.06
C ILE A 187 6.91 -1.89 -5.98
N ILE A 188 6.62 -0.59 -5.91
CA ILE A 188 5.75 0.02 -4.89
C ILE A 188 4.49 0.54 -5.57
N ALA A 189 3.32 0.15 -5.05
CA ALA A 189 2.03 0.77 -5.33
C ALA A 189 1.33 1.08 -3.99
N GLU A 190 1.51 2.29 -3.48
CA GLU A 190 1.01 2.70 -2.16
C GLU A 190 -0.23 3.62 -2.30
N CYS A 191 -1.43 3.04 -2.23
CA CYS A 191 -2.73 3.66 -2.56
C CYS A 191 -2.79 4.16 -4.01
N VAL A 192 -2.54 3.28 -4.98
CA VAL A 192 -2.49 3.66 -6.40
C VAL A 192 -3.48 2.87 -7.24
N LEU A 193 -3.39 1.54 -7.25
CA LEU A 193 -4.22 0.69 -8.11
C LEU A 193 -5.70 0.83 -7.79
N ILE A 194 -6.05 1.07 -6.52
CA ILE A 194 -7.43 1.29 -6.09
C ILE A 194 -8.17 2.42 -6.84
N TYR A 195 -7.45 3.43 -7.35
CA TYR A 195 -8.04 4.53 -8.12
C TYR A 195 -8.19 4.24 -9.61
N LEU A 196 -7.67 3.10 -10.09
CA LEU A 196 -7.74 2.66 -11.47
C LEU A 196 -8.87 1.66 -11.66
N ASP A 197 -9.42 1.60 -12.86
CA ASP A 197 -10.37 0.55 -13.22
C ASP A 197 -9.68 -0.84 -13.15
N PRO A 198 -10.47 -1.92 -12.95
CA PRO A 198 -9.90 -3.25 -12.76
C PRO A 198 -9.01 -3.72 -13.92
N ASP A 199 -9.34 -3.36 -15.16
CA ASP A 199 -8.56 -3.77 -16.33
C ASP A 199 -7.20 -3.09 -16.35
N SER A 200 -7.14 -1.79 -16.05
CA SER A 200 -5.89 -1.05 -15.88
C SER A 200 -5.03 -1.62 -14.73
N SER A 201 -5.63 -1.93 -13.57
CA SER A 201 -4.93 -2.54 -12.44
C SER A 201 -4.34 -3.90 -12.80
N CYS A 202 -5.13 -4.79 -13.43
CA CYS A 202 -4.66 -6.08 -13.93
C CYS A 202 -3.53 -5.91 -14.95
N ALA A 203 -3.65 -4.96 -15.87
CA ALA A 203 -2.65 -4.72 -16.90
C ALA A 203 -1.30 -4.26 -16.33
N ILE A 204 -1.30 -3.40 -15.31
CA ILE A 204 -0.08 -2.96 -14.61
C ILE A 204 0.58 -4.12 -13.86
N VAL A 205 -0.21 -4.90 -13.12
CA VAL A 205 0.30 -6.06 -12.36
C VAL A 205 0.86 -7.14 -13.30
N GLY A 206 0.17 -7.40 -14.41
CA GLY A 206 0.61 -8.35 -15.43
C GLY A 206 1.81 -7.86 -16.24
N TRP A 207 1.92 -6.56 -16.50
CA TRP A 207 3.12 -5.96 -17.09
C TRP A 207 4.32 -6.17 -16.17
N ALA A 208 4.21 -5.80 -14.89
CA ALA A 208 5.29 -5.95 -13.93
C ALA A 208 5.76 -7.41 -13.80
N SER A 209 4.83 -8.37 -13.78
CA SER A 209 5.17 -9.80 -13.74
C SER A 209 5.95 -10.28 -14.97
N LYS A 210 5.65 -9.74 -16.15
CA LYS A 210 6.31 -10.13 -17.41
C LYS A 210 7.66 -9.47 -17.58
N THR A 211 7.80 -8.24 -17.08
CA THR A 211 9.01 -7.45 -17.19
C THR A 211 10.09 -7.97 -16.25
N PHE A 212 9.79 -8.16 -14.97
CA PHE A 212 10.81 -8.47 -13.97
C PHE A 212 10.75 -9.93 -13.52
N SER A 213 11.83 -10.66 -13.80
CA SER A 213 11.95 -12.10 -13.47
C SER A 213 12.21 -12.38 -11.98
N THR A 214 12.87 -11.44 -11.30
CA THR A 214 13.14 -11.47 -9.86
C THR A 214 12.65 -10.16 -9.26
N ALA A 215 11.46 -10.16 -8.68
CA ALA A 215 10.81 -8.96 -8.20
C ALA A 215 9.89 -9.19 -7.02
N ILE A 216 9.65 -8.10 -6.28
CA ILE A 216 8.66 -8.02 -5.22
C ILE A 216 7.74 -6.86 -5.55
N PHE A 217 6.43 -7.11 -5.60
CA PHE A 217 5.43 -6.07 -5.74
C PHE A 217 4.77 -5.81 -4.39
N PHE A 218 5.05 -4.66 -3.80
CA PHE A 218 4.38 -4.17 -2.60
C PHE A 218 3.14 -3.36 -2.98
N LEU A 219 2.00 -3.75 -2.44
CA LEU A 219 0.72 -3.08 -2.59
C LEU A 219 0.19 -2.72 -1.20
N TYR A 220 -0.16 -1.46 -0.98
CA TYR A 220 -0.93 -1.01 0.18
C TYR A 220 -2.19 -0.32 -0.32
N GLU A 221 -3.37 -0.82 0.02
CA GLU A 221 -4.63 -0.18 -0.36
C GLU A 221 -5.83 -0.69 0.44
N GLN A 222 -7.01 -0.16 0.12
CA GLN A 222 -8.26 -0.51 0.77
C GLN A 222 -8.77 -1.89 0.36
N VAL A 223 -9.41 -2.54 1.32
CA VAL A 223 -10.23 -3.74 1.16
C VAL A 223 -11.59 -3.50 1.81
N VAL A 224 -12.61 -4.22 1.35
CA VAL A 224 -13.92 -4.27 1.98
C VAL A 224 -14.25 -5.73 2.22
N GLN A 225 -14.39 -6.11 3.49
CA GLN A 225 -14.76 -7.46 3.85
C GLN A 225 -16.24 -7.67 3.53
N LEU A 226 -16.50 -8.06 2.27
CA LEU A 226 -17.83 -8.53 1.85
C LEU A 226 -18.07 -9.85 2.56
N SER A 227 -18.70 -9.78 3.75
CA SER A 227 -19.14 -10.98 4.43
C SER A 227 -20.05 -11.77 3.47
N LYS A 228 -19.92 -13.11 3.45
CA LYS A 228 -20.76 -14.05 2.68
C LYS A 228 -22.22 -14.08 3.18
N LEU A 229 -22.79 -12.94 3.59
CA LEU A 229 -24.16 -12.86 4.11
C LEU A 229 -25.25 -12.83 3.03
N GLN A 230 -24.91 -12.97 1.75
CA GLN A 230 -25.93 -13.32 0.74
C GLN A 230 -26.31 -14.82 0.77
N ILE A 231 -25.46 -15.71 1.29
CA ILE A 231 -25.80 -17.15 1.42
C ILE A 231 -26.43 -17.43 2.79
N HIS A 232 -25.99 -16.72 3.85
CA HIS A 232 -26.55 -16.90 5.19
C HIS A 232 -27.96 -16.34 5.35
N ASN A 233 -28.36 -15.27 4.66
CA ASN A 233 -29.75 -14.79 4.70
C ASN A 233 -30.76 -15.83 4.17
N PHE A 234 -30.33 -16.73 3.27
CA PHE A 234 -31.14 -17.85 2.79
C PHE A 234 -31.30 -18.96 3.84
N ILE A 235 -30.24 -19.24 4.61
CA ILE A 235 -30.24 -20.25 5.69
C ILE A 235 -30.92 -19.70 6.96
N PHE A 236 -30.72 -18.42 7.28
CA PHE A 236 -31.36 -17.74 8.43
C PHE A 236 -32.87 -17.58 8.22
N ALA A 237 -33.32 -17.32 6.99
CA ALA A 237 -34.74 -17.38 6.65
C ALA A 237 -35.33 -18.80 6.79
N PHE A 238 -34.51 -19.84 6.59
CA PHE A 238 -34.89 -21.24 6.77
C PHE A 238 -34.89 -21.68 8.25
N LEU A 239 -33.95 -21.17 9.06
CA LEU A 239 -33.80 -21.50 10.48
C LEU A 239 -34.67 -20.66 11.42
N SER A 240 -35.08 -19.45 11.02
CA SER A 240 -36.03 -18.61 11.77
C SER A 240 -37.45 -19.20 11.85
N HIS A 241 -37.72 -20.27 11.10
CA HIS A 241 -38.97 -21.04 11.15
C HIS A 241 -38.87 -22.29 12.02
N CYS A 242 -37.73 -22.58 12.68
CA CYS A 242 -37.55 -23.79 13.48
C CYS A 242 -36.89 -23.52 14.84
N PRO A 243 -37.67 -23.27 15.91
CA PRO A 243 -37.18 -22.92 17.25
C PRO A 243 -36.27 -23.96 17.93
N LEU A 244 -36.25 -25.20 17.41
CA LEU A 244 -35.53 -26.33 17.97
C LEU A 244 -34.00 -26.27 17.73
N VAL A 245 -33.54 -25.61 16.67
CA VAL A 245 -32.10 -25.56 16.34
C VAL A 245 -31.34 -24.57 17.23
N ALA A 246 -31.99 -23.47 17.63
CA ALA A 246 -31.41 -22.48 18.54
C ALA A 246 -31.18 -23.05 19.96
N TYR A 247 -32.10 -23.90 20.43
CA TYR A 247 -31.97 -24.58 21.72
C TYR A 247 -30.84 -25.63 21.74
N PHE A 248 -30.59 -26.30 20.61
CA PHE A 248 -29.55 -27.33 20.50
C PHE A 248 -28.13 -26.75 20.55
N LEU A 249 -27.91 -25.56 19.96
CA LEU A 249 -26.62 -24.87 20.01
C LEU A 249 -26.33 -24.24 21.38
N ALA A 250 -27.35 -23.73 22.07
CA ALA A 250 -27.21 -23.19 23.42
C ALA A 250 -26.81 -24.27 24.45
N PHE A 251 -27.23 -25.52 24.24
CA PHE A 251 -26.89 -26.64 25.13
C PHE A 251 -25.46 -27.17 24.91
N TYR A 252 -24.88 -26.98 23.71
CA TYR A 252 -23.57 -27.55 23.35
C TYR A 252 -22.37 -26.67 23.77
N PHE A 253 -22.55 -25.35 23.91
CA PHE A 253 -21.44 -24.41 24.16
C PHE A 253 -21.34 -23.84 25.58
N GLY A 254 -22.24 -24.20 26.50
CA GLY A 254 -21.98 -24.17 27.95
C GLY A 254 -21.71 -22.83 28.65
N ASP A 255 -21.69 -21.67 27.98
CA ASP A 255 -21.51 -20.37 28.64
C ASP A 255 -22.24 -19.21 27.91
N PRO A 256 -23.29 -18.60 28.52
CA PRO A 256 -24.00 -17.46 27.96
C PRO A 256 -23.15 -16.17 27.89
N SER A 257 -22.05 -16.07 28.64
CA SER A 257 -21.15 -14.91 28.66
C SER A 257 -20.38 -14.74 27.35
N PHE A 258 -20.08 -15.87 26.69
CA PHE A 258 -19.36 -15.91 25.42
C PHE A 258 -20.22 -15.38 24.28
N PHE A 259 -21.54 -15.52 24.36
CA PHE A 259 -22.49 -14.99 23.38
C PHE A 259 -22.51 -13.45 23.37
N GLY A 260 -22.42 -12.77 24.51
CA GLY A 260 -22.43 -11.30 24.56
C GLY A 260 -21.18 -10.67 23.92
N PHE A 261 -20.02 -11.27 24.16
CA PHE A 261 -18.74 -10.81 23.59
C PHE A 261 -18.60 -11.16 22.10
N TYR A 262 -19.08 -12.35 21.70
CA TYR A 262 -19.06 -12.80 20.31
C TYR A 262 -20.10 -12.05 19.45
N PHE A 263 -21.28 -11.71 19.99
CA PHE A 263 -22.29 -10.94 19.26
C PHE A 263 -22.01 -9.43 19.21
N GLY A 264 -21.29 -8.87 20.19
CA GLY A 264 -20.90 -7.45 20.15
C GLY A 264 -19.90 -7.13 19.04
N ILE A 265 -18.95 -8.04 18.79
CA ILE A 265 -17.93 -7.89 17.74
C ILE A 265 -18.49 -8.34 16.36
N HIS A 266 -19.43 -9.30 16.31
CA HIS A 266 -20.07 -9.75 15.06
C HIS A 266 -21.35 -9.00 14.65
N GLN A 267 -21.88 -8.05 15.44
CA GLN A 267 -23.02 -7.24 15.00
C GLN A 267 -22.66 -6.23 13.90
N ILE A 268 -21.36 -6.06 13.61
CA ILE A 268 -20.86 -5.35 12.44
C ILE A 268 -20.51 -6.41 11.40
N HIS A 269 -21.48 -6.84 10.58
CA HIS A 269 -21.29 -7.26 9.18
C HIS A 269 -22.58 -7.90 8.63
N PRO A 270 -23.39 -7.09 7.92
CA PRO A 270 -23.92 -7.60 6.65
C PRO A 270 -23.38 -6.86 5.41
N ASP A 271 -23.18 -5.54 5.50
CA ASP A 271 -22.60 -4.67 4.46
C ASP A 271 -21.91 -3.49 5.17
N ASP A 272 -20.70 -3.68 5.71
CA ASP A 272 -20.16 -2.84 6.78
C ASP A 272 -20.23 -1.30 6.53
N ALA A 273 -20.79 -0.61 7.53
CA ALA A 273 -21.09 0.81 7.49
C ALA A 273 -19.84 1.68 7.36
N PHE A 274 -18.70 1.24 7.92
CA PHE A 274 -17.43 1.95 7.77
C PHE A 274 -16.97 1.91 6.31
N GLY A 275 -16.87 0.71 5.72
CA GLY A 275 -16.51 0.53 4.31
C GLY A 275 -17.41 1.33 3.36
N GLN A 276 -18.73 1.28 3.56
CA GLN A 276 -19.67 2.06 2.75
C GLN A 276 -19.49 3.57 2.93
N GLN A 277 -19.28 4.04 4.17
CA GLN A 277 -19.10 5.45 4.43
C GLN A 277 -17.79 5.98 3.84
N MET A 278 -16.72 5.18 3.90
CA MET A 278 -15.45 5.48 3.23
C MET A 278 -15.64 5.67 1.73
N ILE A 279 -16.31 4.72 1.07
CA ILE A 279 -16.59 4.79 -0.38
C ILE A 279 -17.41 6.05 -0.70
N ARG A 280 -18.54 6.28 -0.01
CA ARG A 280 -19.38 7.46 -0.23
C ARG A 280 -18.62 8.78 0.00
N ASN A 281 -17.77 8.83 1.03
CA ASN A 281 -16.96 10.02 1.33
C ASN A 281 -15.97 10.33 0.20
N LEU A 282 -15.34 9.31 -0.39
CA LEU A 282 -14.37 9.48 -1.46
C LEU A 282 -15.04 9.78 -2.80
N GLU A 283 -16.15 9.11 -3.11
CA GLU A 283 -16.98 9.40 -4.29
C GLU A 283 -17.53 10.83 -4.26
N SER A 284 -17.99 11.31 -3.10
CA SER A 284 -18.48 12.70 -2.97
C SER A 284 -17.39 13.76 -3.20
N ARG A 285 -16.12 13.38 -3.05
CA ARG A 285 -14.94 14.20 -3.38
C ARG A 285 -14.46 14.02 -4.81
N GLY A 286 -15.14 13.19 -5.62
CA GLY A 286 -14.75 12.88 -6.99
C GLY A 286 -13.58 11.90 -7.11
N CYS A 287 -13.25 11.17 -6.04
CA CYS A 287 -12.12 10.25 -5.97
C CYS A 287 -12.60 8.81 -5.74
N GLY A 288 -13.39 8.27 -6.67
CA GLY A 288 -13.94 6.92 -6.55
C GLY A 288 -12.86 5.84 -6.48
N LEU A 289 -13.10 4.81 -5.66
CA LEU A 289 -12.26 3.62 -5.54
C LEU A 289 -12.67 2.59 -6.61
N LEU A 290 -12.22 2.78 -7.84
CA LEU A 290 -12.71 2.06 -9.01
C LEU A 290 -12.46 0.54 -8.96
N SER A 291 -11.39 0.09 -8.29
CA SER A 291 -11.04 -1.34 -8.17
C SER A 291 -11.61 -2.03 -6.91
N ILE A 292 -12.31 -1.31 -6.01
CA ILE A 292 -12.69 -1.84 -4.68
C ILE A 292 -13.62 -3.05 -4.77
N TYR A 293 -14.55 -3.07 -5.71
CA TYR A 293 -15.51 -4.17 -5.87
C TYR A 293 -14.94 -5.35 -6.66
N ALA A 294 -13.90 -5.13 -7.48
CA ALA A 294 -13.23 -6.19 -8.24
C ALA A 294 -12.25 -6.98 -7.37
N THR A 295 -11.61 -6.32 -6.40
CA THR A 295 -10.65 -6.94 -5.48
C THR A 295 -10.98 -6.60 -4.02
N PRO A 296 -12.15 -7.05 -3.52
CA PRO A 296 -12.68 -6.58 -2.23
C PRO A 296 -11.96 -7.18 -1.02
N THR A 297 -11.45 -8.41 -1.11
CA THR A 297 -10.91 -9.16 0.04
C THR A 297 -9.41 -9.40 -0.08
N LEU A 298 -8.76 -9.77 1.03
CA LEU A 298 -7.34 -10.19 1.04
C LEU A 298 -7.05 -11.27 -0.01
N LEU A 299 -7.89 -12.33 -0.05
CA LEU A 299 -7.77 -13.39 -1.04
C LEU A 299 -7.97 -12.89 -2.48
N ALA A 300 -8.85 -11.90 -2.70
CA ALA A 300 -9.00 -11.29 -4.02
C ALA A 300 -7.77 -10.47 -4.42
N LYS A 301 -7.08 -9.82 -3.46
CA LYS A 301 -5.80 -9.16 -3.70
C LYS A 301 -4.71 -10.16 -4.05
N GLU A 302 -4.61 -11.29 -3.34
CA GLU A 302 -3.66 -12.35 -3.71
C GLU A 302 -3.94 -12.88 -5.11
N LYS A 303 -5.21 -13.13 -5.42
CA LYS A 303 -5.65 -13.61 -6.73
C LYS A 303 -5.34 -12.62 -7.86
N LEU A 304 -5.45 -11.31 -7.62
CA LEU A 304 -5.05 -10.27 -8.59
C LEU A 304 -3.60 -10.50 -9.07
N PHE A 305 -2.69 -10.87 -8.18
CA PHE A 305 -1.29 -11.12 -8.56
C PHE A 305 -1.11 -12.49 -9.20
N LEU A 306 -1.66 -13.54 -8.59
CA LEU A 306 -1.49 -14.92 -9.08
C LEU A 306 -2.06 -15.09 -10.49
N ASP A 307 -3.24 -14.54 -10.76
CA ASP A 307 -3.87 -14.62 -12.09
C ASP A 307 -3.09 -13.85 -13.16
N GLN A 308 -2.23 -12.91 -12.76
CA GLN A 308 -1.42 -12.08 -13.65
C GLN A 308 0.03 -12.58 -13.80
N GLY A 309 0.33 -13.78 -13.30
CA GLY A 309 1.60 -14.48 -13.54
C GLY A 309 2.62 -14.42 -12.41
N TRP A 310 2.26 -13.84 -11.25
CA TRP A 310 3.13 -13.84 -10.09
C TRP A 310 3.20 -15.24 -9.44
N GLN A 311 4.39 -15.68 -9.03
CA GLN A 311 4.61 -17.02 -8.48
C GLN A 311 4.02 -17.21 -7.08
N ARG A 312 4.06 -16.16 -6.26
CA ARG A 312 3.52 -16.14 -4.90
C ARG A 312 2.91 -14.78 -4.61
N ALA A 313 1.81 -14.76 -3.85
CA ALA A 313 1.21 -13.55 -3.31
C ALA A 313 0.66 -13.82 -1.92
N VAL A 314 0.85 -12.87 -1.00
CA VAL A 314 0.33 -12.96 0.38
C VAL A 314 -0.25 -11.60 0.76
N ALA A 315 -1.45 -11.60 1.34
CA ALA A 315 -2.12 -10.39 1.79
C ALA A 315 -2.49 -10.45 3.28
N TRP A 316 -2.26 -9.34 3.98
CA TRP A 316 -2.59 -9.17 5.39
C TRP A 316 -3.37 -7.88 5.60
N ASP A 317 -4.39 -7.91 6.46
CA ASP A 317 -5.02 -6.69 6.95
C ASP A 317 -4.05 -5.90 7.85
N MET A 318 -4.25 -4.58 7.92
CA MET A 318 -3.35 -3.72 8.65
C MET A 318 -3.50 -3.83 10.16
N LEU A 319 -4.56 -4.46 10.66
CA LEU A 319 -4.71 -4.72 12.09
C LEU A 319 -3.70 -5.78 12.51
N ARG A 320 -3.64 -6.90 11.78
CA ARG A 320 -2.69 -7.98 12.00
C ARG A 320 -1.25 -7.54 11.76
N VAL A 321 -1.00 -6.74 10.72
CA VAL A 321 0.33 -6.15 10.50
C VAL A 321 0.78 -5.33 11.72
N TYR A 322 -0.11 -4.52 12.29
CA TYR A 322 0.21 -3.70 13.46
C TYR A 322 0.40 -4.53 14.74
N SER A 323 -0.44 -5.55 14.97
CA SER A 323 -0.41 -6.36 16.18
C SER A 323 0.71 -7.40 16.20
N ASP A 324 1.07 -7.97 15.06
CA ASP A 324 1.92 -9.16 15.01
C ASP A 324 3.30 -8.83 14.43
N PHE A 325 3.36 -7.98 13.40
CA PHE A 325 4.59 -7.78 12.63
C PHE A 325 5.39 -6.52 12.98
N ILE A 326 4.75 -5.54 13.63
CA ILE A 326 5.45 -4.40 14.24
C ILE A 326 6.00 -4.79 15.60
N GLU A 327 7.31 -4.58 15.78
CA GLU A 327 8.03 -4.90 17.01
C GLU A 327 7.35 -4.30 18.24
N ALA A 328 7.20 -5.12 19.29
CA ALA A 328 6.52 -4.70 20.52
C ALA A 328 7.15 -3.45 21.16
N LYS A 329 8.46 -3.25 21.00
CA LYS A 329 9.15 -2.05 21.49
C LYS A 329 8.67 -0.80 20.76
N GLU A 330 8.63 -0.84 19.44
CA GLU A 330 8.16 0.29 18.63
C GLU A 330 6.67 0.54 18.85
N ARG A 331 5.84 -0.52 18.87
CA ARG A 331 4.41 -0.38 19.14
C ARG A 331 4.13 0.32 20.49
N ARG A 332 4.81 -0.11 21.56
CA ARG A 332 4.71 0.54 22.89
C ARG A 332 5.23 1.97 22.89
N ARG A 333 6.19 2.33 22.03
CA ARG A 333 6.68 3.70 21.88
C ARG A 333 5.58 4.56 21.26
N ILE A 334 4.99 4.07 20.18
CA ILE A 334 3.92 4.73 19.43
C ILE A 334 2.66 4.92 20.28
N GLU A 335 2.22 3.88 20.98
CA GLU A 335 1.01 3.91 21.81
C GLU A 335 1.10 4.91 22.97
N ARG A 336 2.32 5.35 23.33
CA ARG A 336 2.58 6.34 24.38
C ARG A 336 2.70 7.78 23.88
N LEU A 337 2.70 8.02 22.57
CA LEU A 337 2.85 9.37 22.01
C LEU A 337 1.61 10.25 22.23
N GLU A 338 0.43 9.64 22.13
CA GLU A 338 -0.86 10.34 22.23
C GLU A 338 -1.87 9.46 22.99
N LEU A 339 -2.75 10.11 23.77
CA LEU A 339 -3.90 9.45 24.39
C LEU A 339 -4.80 8.88 23.28
N PHE A 340 -5.32 7.68 23.51
CA PHE A 340 -6.09 6.94 22.51
C PHE A 340 -7.18 6.10 23.16
N ASP A 341 -8.41 6.38 22.80
CA ASP A 341 -9.63 5.72 23.28
C ASP A 341 -10.56 5.24 22.14
N GLU A 342 -10.26 5.57 20.88
CA GLU A 342 -11.00 5.19 19.66
C GLU A 342 -10.65 3.76 19.18
N PHE A 343 -10.71 2.75 20.07
CA PHE A 343 -10.25 1.39 19.75
C PHE A 343 -11.17 0.67 18.75
N GLU A 344 -12.48 0.81 18.90
CA GLU A 344 -13.47 0.22 17.99
C GLU A 344 -13.29 0.76 16.57
N GLU A 345 -13.17 2.08 16.41
CA GLU A 345 -12.88 2.72 15.11
C GLU A 345 -11.52 2.31 14.55
N TRP A 346 -10.53 2.09 15.41
CA TRP A 346 -9.22 1.60 14.99
C TRP A 346 -9.30 0.20 14.40
N TYR A 347 -9.99 -0.73 15.05
CA TYR A 347 -10.16 -2.08 14.53
C TYR A 347 -10.86 -2.05 13.17
N MET A 348 -12.00 -1.35 13.07
CA MET A 348 -12.72 -1.18 11.81
C MET A 348 -11.85 -0.57 10.71
N MET A 349 -11.12 0.51 11.01
CA MET A 349 -10.27 1.18 10.03
C MET A 349 -9.14 0.27 9.55
N GLN A 350 -8.44 -0.41 10.45
CA GLN A 350 -7.27 -1.21 10.09
C GLN A 350 -7.63 -2.51 9.36
N GLU A 351 -8.80 -3.08 9.59
CA GLU A 351 -9.31 -4.23 8.81
C GLU A 351 -9.70 -3.86 7.38
N HIS A 352 -9.98 -2.57 7.10
CA HIS A 352 -10.31 -2.05 5.77
C HIS A 352 -9.12 -1.60 4.93
N TYR A 353 -7.90 -1.84 5.41
CA TYR A 353 -6.67 -1.66 4.65
C TYR A 353 -5.86 -2.94 4.69
N CYS A 354 -5.14 -3.21 3.60
CA CYS A 354 -4.26 -4.35 3.53
C CYS A 354 -2.89 -3.98 2.98
N VAL A 355 -1.91 -4.82 3.32
CA VAL A 355 -0.65 -4.94 2.59
C VAL A 355 -0.66 -6.27 1.86
N THR A 356 -0.34 -6.23 0.57
CA THR A 356 -0.07 -7.42 -0.24
C THR A 356 1.34 -7.34 -0.76
N TYR A 357 2.08 -8.44 -0.68
CA TYR A 357 3.34 -8.58 -1.40
C TYR A 357 3.27 -9.79 -2.33
N ALA A 358 3.60 -9.57 -3.60
CA ALA A 358 3.73 -10.61 -4.60
C ALA A 358 5.19 -10.77 -5.03
N ILE A 359 5.57 -11.99 -5.39
CA ILE A 359 6.97 -12.36 -5.61
C ILE A 359 7.11 -13.20 -6.87
N ASN A 360 8.06 -12.82 -7.70
CA ASN A 360 8.71 -13.66 -8.70
C ASN A 360 10.17 -13.81 -8.27
N ASP A 361 10.69 -15.03 -8.24
CA ASP A 361 12.01 -15.30 -7.65
C ASP A 361 12.85 -16.20 -8.53
N ALA A 362 13.16 -15.75 -9.75
CA ALA A 362 14.02 -16.51 -10.67
C ALA A 362 15.44 -16.73 -10.10
N MET A 363 15.92 -15.84 -9.23
CA MET A 363 17.21 -15.97 -8.56
C MET A 363 17.18 -16.79 -7.24
N GLY A 364 16.00 -17.12 -6.72
CA GLY A 364 15.86 -17.90 -5.47
C GLY A 364 16.23 -17.15 -4.19
N VAL A 365 16.23 -15.82 -4.20
CA VAL A 365 16.71 -14.94 -3.11
C VAL A 365 15.59 -14.45 -2.19
N PHE A 366 14.32 -14.71 -2.53
CA PHE A 366 13.13 -14.25 -1.81
C PHE A 366 12.33 -15.37 -1.14
N LYS A 367 12.91 -16.57 -1.01
CA LYS A 367 12.25 -17.73 -0.37
C LYS A 367 11.67 -17.40 1.02
N ASN A 368 12.44 -16.70 1.85
CA ASN A 368 12.04 -16.29 3.21
C ASN A 368 11.55 -14.84 3.28
N PHE A 369 11.25 -14.22 2.14
CA PHE A 369 10.73 -12.86 2.10
C PHE A 369 9.28 -12.79 2.60
N GLY A 370 8.95 -11.72 3.32
CA GLY A 370 7.60 -11.44 3.81
C GLY A 370 7.50 -11.42 5.32
N PHE A 371 6.26 -11.35 5.80
CA PHE A 371 5.96 -11.51 7.22
C PHE A 371 5.99 -12.99 7.60
N PRO A 372 6.44 -13.34 8.82
CA PRO A 372 6.50 -14.72 9.27
C PRO A 372 5.08 -15.30 9.46
N ASP A 373 4.85 -16.53 8.98
CA ASP A 373 3.63 -17.27 9.25
C ASP A 373 3.67 -17.90 10.65
N ASP A 374 2.51 -17.98 11.32
CA ASP A 374 2.34 -18.63 12.64
C ASP A 374 2.78 -20.11 12.66
N THR A 375 2.91 -20.75 11.50
CA THR A 375 3.33 -22.15 11.34
C THR A 375 4.84 -22.36 11.47
N SER A 376 5.64 -21.28 11.51
CA SER A 376 7.11 -21.36 11.62
C SER A 376 7.62 -21.44 13.06
N SER A 377 6.77 -21.23 14.07
CA SER A 377 7.15 -21.28 15.49
C SER A 377 7.06 -22.67 16.15
N THR A 378 6.68 -23.73 15.42
CA THR A 378 6.50 -25.09 15.98
C THR A 378 7.54 -26.12 15.53
N SER A 379 8.60 -25.73 14.82
CA SER A 379 9.67 -26.65 14.36
C SER A 379 11.02 -26.46 15.06
N SER A 380 11.06 -25.76 16.19
CA SER A 380 12.24 -25.69 17.06
C SER A 380 11.88 -25.96 18.52
N GLN A 381 11.63 -27.23 18.84
CA GLN A 381 11.85 -27.82 20.16
C GLN A 381 12.50 -29.18 20.01
#